data_AF-A0A1L8CWC5-F1
#
_entry.id   AF-A0A1L8CWC5-F1
#
_cell.length_a   1.000
_cell.length_b   1.000
_cell.length_c   1.000
_cell.angle_alpha   90.00
_cell.angle_beta   90.00
_cell.angle_gamma   90.00
#
_symmetry.space_group_name_H-M   'P 1'
#
loop_
_entity.id
_entity.type
_entity.pdbx_description
1 polymer ?
#
loop_
_entity_poly.entity_id
_entity_poly.type
_entity_poly.pdbx_seq_one_letter_code
_entity_poly.pdbx_strand_id
1 'polypeptide(L)'
;TDIVLTDRMKTVILGTGENKKPIWNPTFEDLAATLGFIPKVCRARRPQTKGKVESGIDFVKNNFLPGRKFVDYGDLNRQAIVWCEKKNRRIHGTTGERPIDRLKKENL
;
A
#
# COMPACT_ATOMS: atom_id res chain seq x y z
N THR A 1 12.64 14.37 -5.04
CA THR A 1 11.28 14.24 -5.59
C THR A 1 10.97 12.77 -5.68
N ASP A 2 9.99 12.32 -4.89
CA ASP A 2 9.67 10.90 -4.80
C ASP A 2 8.82 10.45 -6.00
N ILE A 3 9.01 9.21 -6.43
CA ILE A 3 8.19 8.62 -7.49
C ILE A 3 7.07 7.82 -6.84
N VAL A 4 5.82 8.22 -7.07
CA VAL A 4 4.65 7.53 -6.52
C VAL A 4 4.04 6.66 -7.61
N LEU A 5 4.04 5.35 -7.37
CA LEU A 5 3.41 4.38 -8.26
C LEU A 5 1.90 4.31 -7.99
N THR A 6 1.09 4.54 -9.00
CA THR A 6 -0.37 4.51 -8.91
C THR A 6 -0.97 3.43 -9.79
N ASP A 7 -2.21 3.05 -9.47
CA ASP A 7 -3.03 2.29 -10.41
C ASP A 7 -3.48 3.16 -11.60
N ARG A 8 -3.97 2.51 -12.65
CA ARG A 8 -4.54 3.13 -13.86
C ARG A 8 -6.00 3.54 -13.67
N MET A 9 -6.32 4.11 -12.51
CA MET A 9 -7.67 4.57 -12.18
C MET A 9 -8.03 5.85 -12.94
N LYS A 10 -9.32 6.05 -13.26
CA LYS A 10 -9.79 7.23 -14.01
C LYS A 10 -9.55 8.57 -13.29
N THR A 11 -9.42 8.53 -11.97
CA THR A 11 -9.06 9.69 -11.15
C THR A 11 -7.60 10.10 -11.32
N VAL A 12 -6.74 9.22 -11.87
CA VAL A 12 -5.31 9.48 -12.08
C VAL A 12 -4.99 9.67 -13.56
N ILE A 13 -5.54 8.83 -14.44
CA ILE A 13 -5.39 8.96 -15.90
C ILE A 13 -6.73 8.96 -16.62
N LEU A 14 -6.86 9.80 -17.63
CA LEU A 14 -8.03 9.84 -18.51
C LEU A 14 -7.95 8.78 -19.61
N GLY A 15 -6.74 8.36 -19.97
CA GLY A 15 -6.53 7.38 -21.03
C GLY A 15 -5.07 7.12 -21.35
N THR A 16 -4.85 6.56 -22.54
CA THR A 16 -3.52 6.29 -23.07
C THR A 16 -3.45 6.88 -24.47
N GLY A 17 -2.49 7.78 -24.72
CA GLY A 17 -2.26 8.36 -26.04
C GLY A 17 -1.54 7.40 -26.98
N GLU A 18 -1.32 7.84 -28.23
CA GLU A 18 -0.74 7.05 -29.33
C GLU A 18 0.60 6.39 -28.99
N ASN A 19 1.43 7.05 -28.16
CA ASN A 19 2.75 6.56 -27.74
C ASN A 19 2.73 5.71 -26.46
N LYS A 20 1.60 5.10 -26.10
CA LYS A 20 1.41 4.38 -24.82
C LYS A 20 1.68 5.23 -23.56
N LYS A 21 1.73 6.56 -23.70
CA LYS A 21 1.90 7.50 -22.59
C LYS A 21 0.56 7.71 -21.90
N PRO A 22 0.53 7.74 -20.55
CA PRO A 22 -0.68 8.10 -19.83
C PRO A 22 -1.09 9.53 -20.16
N ILE A 23 -2.38 9.73 -20.43
CA ILE A 23 -2.99 11.06 -20.43
C ILE A 23 -3.45 11.28 -19.00
N TRP A 24 -2.78 12.18 -18.27
CA TRP A 24 -3.07 12.41 -16.87
C TRP A 24 -4.37 13.17 -16.66
N ASN A 25 -5.01 12.94 -15.52
CA ASN A 25 -6.10 13.78 -15.06
C ASN A 25 -5.52 15.13 -14.56
N PRO A 26 -5.99 16.29 -15.06
CA PRO A 26 -5.43 17.59 -14.67
C PRO A 26 -5.44 17.83 -13.16
N THR A 27 -6.53 17.46 -12.47
CA THR A 27 -6.62 17.59 -11.01
C THR A 27 -5.59 16.74 -10.28
N PHE A 28 -5.22 15.60 -10.85
CA PHE A 28 -4.20 14.74 -10.26
C PHE A 28 -2.77 15.24 -10.56
N GLU A 29 -2.53 15.84 -11.73
CA GLU A 29 -1.26 16.53 -12.01
C GLU A 29 -1.05 17.71 -11.06
N ASP A 30 -2.07 18.53 -10.84
CA ASP A 30 -2.01 19.65 -9.90
C ASP A 30 -1.71 19.17 -8.47
N LEU A 31 -2.35 18.07 -8.04
CA LEU A 31 -2.07 17.44 -6.76
C LEU A 31 -0.61 16.97 -6.66
N ALA A 32 -0.11 16.32 -7.71
CA ALA A 32 1.26 15.82 -7.73
C ALA A 32 2.29 16.95 -7.71
N ALA A 33 2.04 18.03 -8.43
CA ALA A 33 2.86 19.23 -8.41
C ALA A 33 2.84 19.91 -7.02
N THR A 34 1.65 20.03 -6.42
CA THR A 34 1.46 20.63 -5.09
C THR A 34 2.17 19.85 -3.99
N LEU A 35 2.11 18.51 -4.05
CA LEU A 35 2.73 17.62 -3.07
C LEU A 35 4.19 17.26 -3.41
N GLY A 36 4.71 17.70 -4.57
CA GLY A 36 6.11 17.53 -4.95
C GLY A 36 6.52 16.08 -5.27
N PHE A 37 5.63 15.28 -5.86
CA PHE A 37 5.95 13.92 -6.31
C PHE A 37 5.76 13.73 -7.81
N ILE A 38 6.46 12.74 -8.37
CA ILE A 38 6.32 12.35 -9.78
C ILE A 38 5.38 11.15 -9.87
N PRO A 39 4.20 11.29 -10.49
CA PRO A 39 3.28 10.18 -10.62
C PRO A 39 3.76 9.21 -11.69
N LYS A 40 3.64 7.91 -11.41
CA LYS A 40 3.94 6.84 -12.36
C LYS A 40 2.82 5.82 -12.32
N VAL A 41 2.22 5.52 -13.47
CA VAL A 41 1.21 4.45 -13.52
C VAL A 41 1.86 3.07 -13.64
N CYS A 42 1.26 2.08 -12.98
CA CYS A 42 1.57 0.68 -13.22
C CYS A 42 1.43 0.32 -14.71
N ARG A 43 2.30 -0.58 -15.20
CA ARG A 43 2.12 -1.17 -16.53
C ARG A 43 0.86 -2.05 -16.49
N ALA A 44 0.00 -1.90 -17.50
CA ALA A 44 -1.17 -2.76 -17.66
C ALA A 44 -0.74 -4.23 -17.71
N ARG A 45 -1.51 -5.11 -17.04
CA ARG A 45 -1.30 -6.57 -17.00
C ARG A 45 0.02 -7.03 -16.32
N ARG A 46 0.56 -6.25 -15.38
CA ARG A 46 1.59 -6.73 -14.43
C ARG A 46 1.02 -6.83 -13.00
N PRO A 47 0.29 -7.92 -12.67
CA PRO A 47 -0.24 -8.12 -11.31
C PRO A 47 0.84 -8.25 -10.24
N GLN A 48 2.09 -8.59 -10.62
CA GLN A 48 3.22 -8.79 -9.71
C GLN A 48 3.48 -7.59 -8.77
N THR A 49 3.19 -6.36 -9.20
CA THR A 49 3.39 -5.15 -8.38
C THR A 49 2.28 -4.93 -7.35
N LYS A 50 1.12 -5.55 -7.52
CA LYS A 50 -0.03 -5.41 -6.61
C LYS A 50 -0.04 -6.46 -5.49
N GLY A 51 0.57 -7.63 -5.74
CA GLY A 51 0.62 -8.74 -4.78
C GLY A 51 1.26 -8.39 -3.42
N LYS A 52 2.20 -7.44 -3.37
CA LYS A 52 2.79 -6.99 -2.09
C LYS A 52 1.77 -6.27 -1.20
N VAL A 53 0.85 -5.51 -1.80
CA VAL A 53 -0.22 -4.80 -1.07
C VAL A 53 -1.34 -5.79 -0.73
N GLU A 54 -1.74 -6.63 -1.68
CA GLU A 54 -2.83 -7.59 -1.51
C GLU A 54 -2.49 -8.65 -0.44
N SER A 55 -1.25 -9.13 -0.40
CA SER A 55 -0.80 -10.08 0.64
C SER A 55 -0.86 -9.50 2.05
N GLY A 56 -0.61 -8.19 2.23
CA GLY A 56 -0.79 -7.51 3.51
C GLY A 56 -2.27 -7.49 3.94
N ILE A 57 -3.17 -7.20 3.01
CA ILE A 57 -4.62 -7.19 3.26
C ILE A 57 -5.11 -8.60 3.64
N ASP A 58 -4.71 -9.61 2.89
CA ASP A 58 -5.10 -11.00 3.17
C ASP A 58 -4.53 -11.48 4.50
N PHE A 59 -3.29 -11.08 4.85
CA PHE A 59 -2.72 -11.36 6.15
C PHE A 59 -3.58 -10.80 7.29
N VAL A 60 -3.98 -9.53 7.21
CA VAL A 60 -4.87 -8.90 8.20
C VAL A 60 -6.21 -9.63 8.25
N LYS A 61 -6.85 -9.88 7.10
CA LYS A 61 -8.15 -10.57 7.04
C LYS A 61 -8.12 -11.95 7.68
N ASN A 62 -7.04 -12.71 7.47
CA ASN A 62 -6.94 -14.09 7.94
C ASN A 62 -6.39 -14.21 9.36
N ASN A 63 -5.75 -13.18 9.92
CA ASN A 63 -5.06 -13.27 11.23
C ASN A 63 -5.53 -12.26 12.28
N PHE A 64 -6.16 -11.16 11.87
CA PHE A 64 -6.67 -10.13 12.78
C PHE A 64 -8.18 -10.28 12.99
N LEU A 65 -8.95 -10.40 11.91
CA LEU A 65 -10.42 -10.35 11.95
C LEU A 65 -11.13 -11.62 12.46
N PRO A 66 -10.68 -12.86 12.23
CA PRO A 66 -11.48 -14.04 12.52
C PRO A 66 -11.82 -14.16 14.02
N GLY A 67 -13.11 -14.29 14.33
CA GLY A 67 -13.63 -14.43 15.70
C GLY A 67 -13.48 -13.18 16.59
N ARG A 68 -13.05 -12.04 16.03
CA ARG A 68 -12.87 -10.81 16.79
C ARG A 68 -14.21 -10.17 17.13
N LYS A 69 -14.34 -9.71 18.37
CA LYS A 69 -15.46 -8.91 18.85
C LYS A 69 -14.95 -7.51 19.21
N PHE A 70 -15.75 -6.51 18.91
CA PHE A 70 -15.47 -5.11 19.20
C PHE A 70 -16.78 -4.36 19.39
N VAL A 71 -16.76 -3.30 20.19
CA VAL A 71 -17.97 -2.54 20.53
C VAL A 71 -18.30 -1.46 19.49
N ASP A 72 -17.27 -0.90 18.86
CA ASP A 72 -17.39 0.11 17.80
C ASP A 72 -16.13 0.15 16.91
N TYR A 73 -16.14 0.99 15.88
CA TYR A 73 -14.99 1.15 14.98
C TYR A 73 -13.75 1.71 15.67
N GLY A 74 -13.91 2.54 16.71
CA GLY A 74 -12.80 3.08 17.48
C GLY A 74 -12.08 2.01 18.29
N ASP A 75 -12.82 1.09 18.89
CA ASP A 75 -12.32 -0.09 19.58
C ASP A 75 -11.60 -1.02 18.60
N LEU A 76 -12.20 -1.32 17.44
CA LEU A 76 -11.55 -2.11 16.41
C LEU A 76 -10.21 -1.49 15.96
N ASN A 77 -10.16 -0.17 15.78
CA ASN A 77 -8.94 0.55 15.42
C ASN A 77 -7.85 0.44 16.50
N ARG A 78 -8.22 0.63 17.78
CA ARG A 78 -7.28 0.43 18.90
C ARG A 78 -6.75 -1.00 18.95
N GLN A 79 -7.63 -1.98 18.80
CA GLN A 79 -7.24 -3.39 18.75
C GLN A 79 -6.30 -3.68 17.56
N ALA A 80 -6.54 -3.07 16.41
CA ALA A 80 -5.70 -3.21 15.22
C ALA A 80 -4.29 -2.66 15.46
N ILE A 81 -4.17 -1.47 16.06
CA ILE A 81 -2.88 -0.86 16.40
C ILE A 81 -2.09 -1.77 17.34
N VAL A 82 -2.71 -2.24 18.43
CA VAL A 82 -2.06 -3.15 19.38
C VAL A 82 -1.63 -4.46 18.72
N TRP A 83 -2.47 -5.01 17.82
CA TRP A 83 -2.14 -6.22 17.09
C TRP A 83 -0.96 -6.02 16.12
N CYS A 84 -0.93 -4.90 15.39
CA CYS A 84 0.18 -4.54 14.51
C CYS A 84 1.50 -4.44 15.29
N GLU A 85 1.51 -3.76 16.44
CA GLU A 85 2.68 -3.67 17.31
C GLU A 85 3.19 -5.06 17.73
N LYS A 86 2.27 -5.96 18.13
CA LYS A 86 2.63 -7.34 18.49
C LYS A 86 3.22 -8.10 17.30
N LYS A 87 2.65 -7.98 16.10
CA LYS A 87 3.15 -8.65 14.89
C LYS A 87 4.48 -8.08 14.40
N ASN A 88 4.74 -6.79 14.62
CA ASN A 88 5.99 -6.14 14.24
C ASN A 88 7.18 -6.48 15.15
N ARG A 89 6.91 -6.87 16.40
CA ARG A 89 7.94 -7.22 17.40
C ARG A 89 8.27 -8.71 17.49
N ARG A 90 7.49 -9.59 16.86
CA ARG A 90 7.78 -11.04 16.86
C ARG A 90 8.97 -11.35 15.95
N ILE A 91 9.77 -12.35 16.32
CA ILE A 91 10.76 -12.91 15.39
C ILE A 91 9.99 -13.64 14.29
N HIS A 92 10.21 -13.25 13.04
CA HIS A 92 9.51 -13.84 11.91
C HIS A 92 10.24 -15.10 11.43
N GLY A 93 9.53 -16.23 11.33
CA GLY A 93 10.13 -17.55 11.09
C GLY A 93 10.95 -17.65 9.81
N THR A 94 10.58 -16.92 8.75
CA THR A 94 11.32 -16.94 7.47
C THR A 94 12.58 -16.07 7.49
N THR A 95 12.54 -14.93 8.20
CA THR A 95 13.62 -13.94 8.15
C THR A 95 14.56 -14.02 9.34
N GLY A 96 14.15 -14.69 10.42
CA GLY A 96 14.90 -14.75 11.69
C GLY A 96 14.99 -13.42 12.44
N GLU A 97 14.34 -12.37 11.93
CA GLU A 97 14.42 -11.01 12.45
C GLU A 97 13.03 -10.50 12.83
N ARG A 98 12.98 -9.47 13.69
CA ARG A 98 11.74 -8.74 13.95
C ARG A 98 11.43 -7.86 12.73
N PRO A 99 10.19 -7.87 12.20
CA PRO A 99 9.82 -7.01 11.08
C PRO A 99 10.15 -5.53 11.29
N ILE A 100 9.98 -5.01 12.52
CA ILE A 100 10.30 -3.60 12.84
C ILE A 100 11.78 -3.25 12.68
N ASP A 101 12.69 -4.20 12.92
CA ASP A 101 14.13 -3.97 12.76
C ASP A 101 14.55 -4.15 11.31
N ARG A 102 13.99 -5.16 10.64
CA ARG A 102 14.26 -5.43 9.23
C ARG A 102 13.76 -4.31 8.34
N LEU A 103 12.59 -3.75 8.63
CA LEU A 103 12.02 -2.63 7.88
C LEU A 103 12.98 -1.44 7.79
N LYS A 104 13.73 -1.14 8.86
CA LYS A 104 14.73 -0.06 8.88
C LYS A 104 15.91 -0.32 7.95
N LYS A 105 16.16 -1.59 7.61
CA LYS A 105 17.22 -2.03 6.68
C LYS A 105 16.69 -2.19 5.25
N GLU A 106 15.37 -2.24 5.07
CA GLU A 106 14.75 -2.31 3.75
C GLU A 106 14.77 -0.92 3.11
N ASN A 107 15.38 -0.82 1.93
CA ASN A 107 15.44 0.40 1.16
C ASN A 107 14.17 0.50 0.27
N LEU A 108 13.02 0.68 0.93
CA LEU A 108 11.69 0.76 0.29
C LEU A 108 11.45 2.09 -0.41
#